data_AF-A0A2L2YGU3-F1
#
_entry.id   AF-A0A2L2YGU3-F1
#
_cell.length_a   1.000
_cell.length_b   1.000
_cell.length_c   1.000
_cell.angle_alpha   90.00
_cell.angle_beta   90.00
_cell.angle_gamma   90.00
#
_symmetry.space_group_name_H-M   'P 1'
#
loop_
_entity.id
_entity.type
_entity.pdbx_description
1 polymer ?
#
loop_
_entity_poly.entity_id
_entity_poly.type
_entity_poly.pdbx_seq_one_letter_code
_entity_poly.pdbx_strand_id
1 'polypeptide(L)'
;SQVIRISDCLGPTNISSVRVINCTLSFNKLQTSYKGREKYGVLPKVTNDANGNTSNANVDVSVSKALLDSKATLRSYIVRQVRRLDTLFTGLGPLIKQMKVLEEYYKGRVTQEVFNVVQNRFQY
;
A
#
# COMPACT_ATOMS: atom_id res chain seq x y z
N SER A 1 6.42 -2.12 10.58
CA SER A 1 5.17 -2.79 10.18
C SER A 1 5.33 -4.30 10.33
N GLN A 2 4.33 -5.01 10.84
CA GLN A 2 4.37 -6.48 10.91
C GLN A 2 3.60 -7.04 9.70
N VAL A 3 4.24 -7.89 8.89
CA VAL A 3 3.57 -8.58 7.79
C VAL A 3 3.16 -9.96 8.29
N ILE A 4 1.87 -10.25 8.25
CA ILE A 4 1.34 -11.57 8.61
C ILE A 4 0.64 -12.19 7.41
N ARG A 5 0.71 -13.51 7.29
CA ARG A 5 -0.12 -14.24 6.35
C ARG A 5 -1.52 -14.41 6.96
N ILE A 6 -2.57 -14.00 6.24
CA ILE A 6 -3.96 -14.02 6.77
C ILE A 6 -4.60 -15.39 6.60
N SER A 7 -4.22 -16.11 5.55
CA SER A 7 -4.77 -17.42 5.19
C SER A 7 -3.70 -18.30 4.60
N ASP A 8 -3.98 -19.60 4.49
CA ASP A 8 -3.12 -20.46 3.69
C ASP A 8 -3.01 -19.97 2.25
N CYS A 9 -1.82 -20.16 1.67
CA CYS A 9 -1.60 -19.83 0.27
C CYS A 9 -2.28 -20.89 -0.59
N LEU A 10 -2.94 -20.45 -1.66
CA LEU A 10 -3.58 -21.32 -2.64
C LEU A 10 -2.56 -21.74 -3.69
N GLY A 11 -2.41 -23.05 -3.90
CA GLY A 11 -1.52 -23.64 -4.89
C GLY A 11 -0.61 -24.73 -4.34
N PRO A 12 0.39 -25.20 -5.11
CA PRO A 12 0.77 -24.68 -6.43
C PRO A 12 -0.19 -25.10 -7.55
N THR A 13 -0.63 -24.15 -8.37
CA THR A 13 -1.24 -24.46 -9.67
C THR A 13 -0.15 -24.54 -10.73
N ASN A 14 -0.13 -25.63 -11.49
CA ASN A 14 0.79 -25.79 -12.62
C ASN A 14 0.10 -25.27 -13.88
N ILE A 15 0.57 -24.15 -14.41
CA ILE A 15 0.10 -23.60 -15.68
C ILE A 15 1.30 -23.58 -16.62
N SER A 16 1.28 -24.42 -17.66
CA SER A 16 2.32 -24.43 -18.71
C SER A 16 3.76 -24.47 -18.16
N SER A 17 4.06 -25.43 -17.27
CA SER A 17 5.38 -25.61 -16.63
C SER A 17 5.81 -24.47 -15.69
N VAL A 18 4.88 -23.59 -15.31
CA VAL A 18 5.06 -22.56 -14.28
C VAL A 18 4.24 -22.94 -13.06
N ARG A 19 4.90 -23.03 -11.90
CA ARG A 19 4.26 -23.18 -10.59
C ARG A 19 3.83 -21.83 -10.08
N VAL A 20 2.56 -21.67 -9.73
CA VAL A 20 2.03 -20.41 -9.19
C VAL A 20 1.45 -20.65 -7.80
N ILE A 21 1.82 -19.78 -6.85
CA ILE A 21 1.30 -19.76 -5.49
C ILE A 21 0.69 -18.38 -5.25
N ASN A 22 -0.55 -18.37 -4.75
CA ASN A 22 -1.25 -17.14 -4.40
C ASN A 22 -1.41 -17.06 -2.88
N CYS A 23 -0.99 -15.96 -2.27
CA CYS A 23 -1.07 -15.74 -0.83
C CYS A 23 -1.79 -14.43 -0.54
N THR A 24 -2.53 -14.37 0.57
CA THR A 24 -3.03 -13.10 1.11
C THR A 24 -2.25 -12.72 2.36
N LEU A 25 -1.61 -11.56 2.32
CA LEU A 25 -0.83 -10.95 3.38
C LEU A 25 -1.61 -9.79 4.02
N SER A 26 -1.47 -9.61 5.33
CA SER A 26 -1.87 -8.39 6.03
C SER A 26 -0.64 -7.64 6.48
N PHE A 27 -0.62 -6.36 6.20
CA PHE A 27 0.32 -5.42 6.78
C PHE A 27 -0.34 -4.83 8.01
N ASN A 28 0.00 -5.37 9.18
CA ASN A 28 -0.46 -4.87 10.47
C ASN A 28 0.32 -3.60 10.84
N LYS A 29 -0.43 -2.55 11.21
CA LYS A 29 0.08 -1.25 11.69
C LYS A 29 1.08 -0.63 10.73
N LEU A 30 0.59 -0.10 9.62
CA LEU A 30 1.41 0.62 8.66
C LEU A 30 1.38 2.11 9.04
N GLN A 31 2.47 2.57 9.66
CA GLN A 31 2.63 3.97 10.03
C GLN A 31 3.10 4.75 8.81
N THR A 32 2.34 5.78 8.43
CA THR A 32 2.65 6.64 7.29
C THR A 32 2.70 8.09 7.73
N SER A 33 3.86 8.72 7.57
CA SER A 33 4.02 10.17 7.78
C SER A 33 4.14 10.86 6.43
N TYR A 34 3.35 11.90 6.22
CA TYR A 34 3.39 12.72 5.02
C TYR A 34 3.50 14.19 5.40
N LYS A 35 4.48 14.88 4.81
CA LYS A 35 4.59 16.33 4.87
C LYS A 35 4.24 16.92 3.52
N GLY A 36 3.14 17.66 3.47
CA GLY A 36 2.62 18.28 2.26
C GLY A 36 2.71 19.80 2.31
N ARG A 37 2.76 20.41 1.13
CA ARG A 37 2.46 21.85 0.98
C ARG A 37 1.34 21.98 -0.04
N GLU A 38 0.27 22.65 0.36
CA GLU A 38 -0.91 22.82 -0.46
C GLU A 38 -1.16 24.29 -0.74
N LYS A 39 -1.66 24.57 -1.95
CA LYS A 39 -2.07 25.90 -2.38
C LYS A 39 -3.51 25.81 -2.86
N TYR A 40 -4.39 26.64 -2.30
CA TYR A 40 -5.77 26.77 -2.75
C TYR A 40 -6.02 28.15 -3.35
N GLY A 41 -6.23 28.21 -4.66
CA GLY A 41 -6.51 29.46 -5.37
C GLY A 41 -5.45 30.53 -5.10
N VAL A 42 -5.90 31.66 -4.55
CA VAL A 42 -5.08 32.85 -4.24
C VAL A 42 -4.45 32.82 -2.84
N LEU A 43 -4.79 31.83 -2.01
CA LEU A 43 -4.25 31.73 -0.65
C LEU A 43 -2.75 31.37 -0.67
N PRO A 44 -1.97 31.89 0.30
CA PRO A 44 -0.57 31.50 0.47
C PRO A 44 -0.45 29.99 0.72
N LYS A 45 0.67 29.41 0.29
CA LYS A 45 0.96 27.99 0.47
C LYS A 45 0.90 27.64 1.95
N VAL A 46 0.05 26.70 2.32
CA VAL A 46 -0.06 26.19 3.69
C VAL A 46 0.76 24.90 3.78
N THR A 47 1.53 24.77 4.85
CA THR A 47 2.26 23.52 5.14
C THR A 47 1.38 22.65 6.00
N ASN A 48 1.14 21.43 5.54
CA ASN A 48 0.26 20.47 6.19
C ASN A 48 1.11 19.25 6.58
N ASP A 49 1.06 18.88 7.85
CA ASP A 49 1.64 17.63 8.32
C ASP A 49 0.50 16.62 8.52
N ALA A 50 0.52 15.55 7.74
CA ALA A 50 -0.45 14.47 7.78
C ALA A 50 0.21 13.19 8.33
N ASN A 51 -0.17 12.80 9.53
CA ASN A 51 0.27 11.55 10.13
C ASN A 51 -0.88 10.56 10.11
N GLY A 52 -0.72 9.49 9.35
CA GLY A 52 -1.71 8.43 9.23
C GLY A 52 -1.24 7.16 9.91
N ASN A 53 -2.07 6.63 10.79
CA ASN A 53 -1.99 5.24 11.18
C ASN A 53 -2.91 4.46 10.25
N THR A 54 -2.31 3.79 9.29
CA THR A 54 -3.03 2.90 8.40
C THR A 54 -3.26 1.58 9.14
N SER A 55 -4.52 1.32 9.48
CA SER A 55 -4.93 0.00 9.96
C SER A 55 -4.92 -1.00 8.81
N ASN A 56 -4.78 -2.28 9.19
CA ASN A 56 -4.47 -3.44 8.36
C ASN A 56 -4.77 -3.29 6.86
N ALA A 57 -3.70 -3.32 6.04
CA ALA A 57 -3.81 -3.40 4.59
C ALA A 57 -3.72 -4.86 4.16
N ASN A 58 -4.75 -5.35 3.47
CA ASN A 58 -4.77 -6.71 2.94
C ASN A 58 -4.33 -6.71 1.49
N VAL A 59 -3.51 -7.70 1.17
CA VAL A 59 -2.74 -7.73 -0.06
C VAL A 59 -2.70 -9.15 -0.58
N ASP A 60 -3.10 -9.33 -1.83
CA ASP A 60 -2.87 -10.57 -2.54
C ASP A 60 -1.57 -10.51 -3.29
N VAL A 61 -0.81 -11.60 -3.20
CA VAL A 61 0.49 -11.77 -3.81
C VAL A 61 0.45 -13.06 -4.61
N SER A 62 0.79 -12.99 -5.90
CA SER A 62 0.99 -14.15 -6.75
C SER A 62 2.48 -14.30 -7.03
N VAL A 63 3.03 -15.45 -6.68
CA VAL A 63 4.43 -15.80 -6.91
C VAL A 63 4.48 -16.94 -7.89
N SER A 64 5.28 -16.81 -8.94
CA SER A 64 5.51 -17.85 -9.94
C SER A 64 6.93 -18.38 -9.91
N LYS A 65 7.15 -19.62 -10.32
CA LYS A 65 8.48 -20.16 -10.62
C LYS A 65 8.37 -21.05 -11.84
N ALA A 66 9.07 -20.72 -12.93
CA ALA A 66 9.15 -21.62 -14.08
C ALA A 66 10.06 -22.81 -13.74
N LEU A 67 9.85 -23.93 -14.43
CA LEU A 67 10.60 -25.17 -14.21
C LEU A 67 12.13 -24.98 -14.29
N LEU A 68 12.58 -24.12 -15.19
CA LEU A 68 13.99 -23.84 -15.47
C LEU A 68 14.52 -22.62 -14.71
N ASP A 69 13.65 -21.88 -14.00
CA ASP A 69 14.08 -20.70 -13.28
C ASP A 69 14.77 -21.11 -11.98
N SER A 70 15.92 -20.50 -11.70
CA SER A 70 16.62 -20.68 -10.43
C SER A 70 15.84 -20.04 -9.26
N LYS A 71 15.09 -18.96 -9.54
CA LYS A 71 14.38 -18.15 -8.54
C LYS A 71 12.89 -18.05 -8.84
N ALA A 72 12.10 -17.90 -7.78
CA ALA A 72 10.70 -17.51 -7.95
C ALA A 72 10.64 -16.04 -8.41
N THR A 73 9.50 -15.62 -8.93
CA THR A 73 9.22 -14.26 -9.40
C THR A 73 7.88 -13.78 -8.85
N LEU A 74 7.79 -12.52 -8.42
CA LEU A 74 6.51 -11.89 -8.12
C LEU A 74 5.74 -11.67 -9.43
N ARG A 75 4.66 -12.41 -9.63
CA ARG A 75 3.81 -12.32 -10.82
C ARG A 75 2.79 -11.19 -10.72
N SER A 76 2.15 -11.05 -9.56
CA SER A 76 1.20 -9.97 -9.32
C SER A 76 1.08 -9.64 -7.85
N TYR A 77 0.67 -8.40 -7.60
CA TYR A 77 0.47 -7.85 -6.26
C TYR A 77 -0.75 -6.94 -6.31
N ILE A 78 -1.79 -7.27 -5.55
CA ILE A 78 -3.06 -6.54 -5.54
C ILE A 78 -3.38 -6.14 -4.11
N VAL A 79 -3.33 -4.85 -3.82
CA VAL A 79 -3.83 -4.31 -2.54
C VAL A 79 -5.36 -4.34 -2.60
N ARG A 80 -5.99 -5.31 -1.92
CA ARG A 80 -7.45 -5.46 -1.94
C ARG A 80 -8.15 -4.31 -1.23
N GLN A 81 -7.67 -3.96 -0.04
CA GLN A 81 -8.29 -2.92 0.76
C GLN A 81 -7.37 -2.48 1.89
N VAL A 82 -7.25 -1.17 2.05
CA VAL A 82 -6.73 -0.54 3.25
C VAL A 82 -7.94 -0.30 4.17
N ARG A 83 -8.12 -1.14 5.20
CA ARG A 83 -9.41 -1.25 5.91
C ARG A 83 -9.83 0.02 6.63
N ARG A 84 -8.88 0.82 7.14
CA ARG A 84 -9.13 2.13 7.75
C ARG A 84 -7.82 2.91 7.79
N LEU A 85 -7.83 4.12 7.28
CA LEU A 85 -6.76 5.09 7.43
C LEU A 85 -7.21 6.07 8.52
N ASP A 86 -6.74 5.88 9.75
CA ASP A 86 -6.88 6.92 10.77
C ASP A 86 -5.83 7.97 10.48
N THR A 87 -6.19 8.90 9.61
CA THR A 87 -5.34 10.01 9.17
C THR A 87 -5.62 11.25 10.01
N LEU A 88 -4.63 11.66 10.80
CA LEU A 88 -4.63 12.93 11.49
C LEU A 88 -3.92 13.97 10.62
N PHE A 89 -4.68 14.95 10.14
CA PHE A 89 -4.13 16.11 9.46
C PHE A 89 -3.96 17.28 10.42
N THR A 90 -2.79 17.90 10.41
CA THR A 90 -2.46 19.08 11.22
C THR A 90 -1.91 20.19 10.32
N GLY A 91 -2.04 21.44 10.75
CA GLY A 91 -1.58 22.61 9.96
C GLY A 91 -2.50 23.03 8.82
N LEU A 92 -3.67 22.40 8.64
CA LEU A 92 -4.58 22.67 7.51
C LEU A 92 -5.13 24.11 7.46
N GLY A 93 -5.25 24.81 8.59
CA GLY A 93 -5.85 26.14 8.64
C GLY A 93 -7.23 26.19 7.95
N PRO A 94 -7.49 27.12 7.01
CA PRO A 94 -8.78 27.23 6.32
C PRO A 94 -9.10 26.05 5.37
N LEU A 95 -8.14 25.15 5.12
CA LEU A 95 -8.28 23.98 4.23
C LEU A 95 -9.06 22.82 4.87
N ILE A 96 -9.53 22.96 6.11
CA ILE A 96 -10.26 21.91 6.81
C ILE A 96 -11.55 21.49 6.05
N LYS A 97 -12.14 22.42 5.28
CA LYS A 97 -13.34 22.15 4.47
C LYS A 97 -13.07 21.18 3.31
N GLN A 98 -11.81 20.99 2.94
CA GLN A 98 -11.36 20.13 1.84
C GLN A 98 -10.78 18.79 2.32
N MET A 99 -10.92 18.45 3.61
CA MET A 99 -10.38 17.21 4.20
C MET A 99 -10.66 15.95 3.37
N LYS A 100 -11.87 15.80 2.79
CA LYS A 100 -12.19 14.64 1.96
C LYS A 100 -11.26 14.48 0.75
N VAL A 101 -10.94 15.59 0.07
CA VAL A 101 -10.03 15.58 -1.09
C VAL A 101 -8.61 15.22 -0.65
N LEU A 102 -8.19 15.71 0.51
CA LEU A 102 -6.87 15.40 1.07
C LEU A 102 -6.76 13.96 1.52
N GLU A 103 -7.81 13.41 2.13
CA GLU A 103 -7.90 11.99 2.48
C GLU A 103 -7.84 11.08 1.26
N GLU A 104 -8.57 11.40 0.18
CA GLU A 104 -8.53 10.62 -1.06
C GLU A 104 -7.16 10.69 -1.74
N TYR A 105 -6.56 11.88 -1.79
CA TYR A 105 -5.21 12.05 -2.35
C TYR A 105 -4.17 11.29 -1.52
N TYR A 106 -4.26 11.37 -0.20
CA TYR A 106 -3.39 10.65 0.73
C TYR A 106 -3.53 9.13 0.55
N LYS A 107 -4.76 8.61 0.45
CA LYS A 107 -5.06 7.20 0.17
C LYS A 107 -4.38 6.72 -1.10
N GLY A 108 -4.50 7.48 -2.19
CA GLY A 108 -3.86 7.15 -3.48
C GLY A 108 -2.34 7.10 -3.36
N ARG A 109 -1.73 8.12 -2.75
CA ARG A 109 -0.27 8.20 -2.56
C ARG A 109 0.28 7.08 -1.69
N VAL A 110 -0.34 6.82 -0.54
CA VAL A 110 0.09 5.74 0.37
C VAL A 110 -0.01 4.39 -0.33
N THR A 111 -1.10 4.13 -1.07
CA THR A 111 -1.26 2.88 -1.82
C THR A 111 -0.13 2.69 -2.84
N GLN A 112 0.24 3.76 -3.55
CA GLN A 112 1.32 3.73 -4.53
C GLN A 112 2.70 3.54 -3.89
N GLU A 113 2.98 4.18 -2.76
CA GLU A 113 4.24 3.97 -2.04
C GLU A 113 4.35 2.56 -1.46
N VAL A 114 3.26 2.02 -0.90
CA VAL A 114 3.22 0.62 -0.46
C VAL A 114 3.49 -0.32 -1.63
N PHE A 115 2.91 -0.06 -2.79
CA PHE A 115 3.17 -0.82 -4.02
C PHE A 115 4.65 -0.77 -4.41
N ASN A 116 5.24 0.44 -4.49
CA ASN A 116 6.64 0.62 -4.85
C ASN A 116 7.59 -0.08 -3.86
N VAL A 117 7.33 0.04 -2.56
CA VAL A 117 8.16 -0.61 -1.53
C VAL A 117 8.10 -2.12 -1.67
N VAL A 118 6.92 -2.71 -1.88
CA VAL A 118 6.81 -4.16 -2.01
C VAL A 118 7.43 -4.65 -3.32
N GLN A 119 7.17 -3.97 -4.45
CA GLN A 119 7.78 -4.36 -5.73
C GLN A 119 9.31 -4.26 -5.70
N ASN A 120 9.86 -3.16 -5.16
CA ASN A 120 11.31 -2.93 -5.16
C ASN A 120 12.06 -3.74 -4.09
N ARG A 121 11.40 -4.09 -2.98
CA ARG A 121 12.00 -4.88 -1.89
C ARG A 121 11.70 -6.37 -1.96
N PHE A 122 10.89 -6.82 -2.93
CA PHE A 122 10.75 -8.25 -3.20
C PHE A 122 12.03 -8.77 -3.86
N GLN A 123 13.03 -9.04 -3.02
CA GLN A 123 14.29 -9.66 -3.41
C GLN A 123 14.32 -11.09 -2.86
N TYR A 124 14.80 -12.02 -3.70
CA TYR A 124 15.13 -13.41 -3.34
C TYR A 124 16.63 -13.57 -3.17
#